data_AF-A0A2R4WEL5-F1
#
_entry.id   AF-A0A2R4WEL5-F1
#
_cell.length_a   1.000
_cell.length_b   1.000
_cell.length_c   1.000
_cell.angle_alpha   90.00
_cell.angle_beta   90.00
_cell.angle_gamma   90.00
#
_symmetry.space_group_name_H-M   'P 1'
#
loop_
_entity.id
_entity.type
_entity.pdbx_description
1 polymer ?
#
loop_
_entity_poly.entity_id
_entity_poly.type
_entity_poly.pdbx_seq_one_letter_code
_entity_poly.pdbx_strand_id
1 'polypeptide(L)'
;MENDDNRQTLLNSYGLLASLCILFCIISRAPSIFDELSLAGLKLTNVNVGWVVILGPWIISAGMVWLLYYASVVVVTPAQRSRGARIAMIALALIPAIAELFLLRQLIFETTQAGIPCDQFDHLRLFTDFDLSSAAGWKPHYCFGLKPEQQEAMPHFYPPYQTWAHVILPFLVGAAGIRIGRFL
;
A
#
# COMPACT_ATOMS: atom_id res chain seq x y z
N MET A 1 -10.26 31.39 9.19
CA MET A 1 -11.37 30.42 9.25
C MET A 1 -11.34 29.46 8.07
N GLU A 2 -11.45 29.90 6.82
CA GLU A 2 -11.43 29.01 5.64
C GLU A 2 -10.17 28.13 5.55
N ASN A 3 -9.00 28.71 5.85
CA ASN A 3 -7.73 27.98 5.83
C ASN A 3 -7.59 26.95 6.97
N ASP A 4 -8.22 27.18 8.11
CA ASP A 4 -8.19 26.24 9.24
C ASP A 4 -9.09 25.02 8.97
N ASP A 5 -10.23 25.25 8.32
CA ASP A 5 -11.15 24.19 7.88
C ASP A 5 -10.52 23.32 6.77
N ASN A 6 -9.82 23.95 5.81
CA ASN A 6 -9.06 23.24 4.79
C ASN A 6 -7.92 22.39 5.39
N ARG A 7 -7.24 22.90 6.43
CA ARG A 7 -6.19 22.13 7.13
C ARG A 7 -6.78 20.95 7.90
N GLN A 8 -7.93 21.13 8.55
CA GLN A 8 -8.62 20.02 9.23
C GLN A 8 -9.05 18.95 8.23
N THR A 9 -9.55 19.35 7.05
CA THR A 9 -9.92 18.44 5.97
C THR A 9 -8.70 17.65 5.46
N LEU A 10 -7.56 18.32 5.29
CA LEU A 10 -6.30 17.66 4.91
C LEU A 10 -5.85 16.65 5.98
N LEU A 11 -5.93 17.01 7.26
CA LEU A 11 -5.58 16.13 8.38
C LEU A 11 -6.49 14.90 8.44
N ASN A 12 -7.80 15.09 8.29
CA ASN A 12 -8.78 14.00 8.28
C ASN A 12 -8.54 13.06 7.09
N SER A 13 -8.31 13.62 5.91
CA SER A 13 -8.04 12.84 4.69
C SER A 13 -6.73 12.07 4.79
N TYR A 14 -5.69 12.68 5.38
CA TYR A 14 -4.44 11.99 5.67
C TYR A 14 -4.62 10.86 6.69
N GLY A 15 -5.38 11.11 7.77
CA GLY A 15 -5.72 10.10 8.77
C GLY A 15 -6.49 8.91 8.20
N LEU A 16 -7.43 9.16 7.29
CA LEU A 16 -8.15 8.11 6.55
C LEU A 16 -7.19 7.29 5.69
N LEU A 17 -6.29 7.93 4.94
CA LEU A 17 -5.30 7.23 4.13
C LEU A 17 -4.33 6.40 4.98
N ALA A 18 -3.84 6.93 6.11
CA ALA A 18 -3.00 6.19 7.03
C ALA A 18 -3.73 4.99 7.65
N SER A 19 -5.01 5.14 7.98
CA SER A 19 -5.85 4.04 8.47
C SER A 19 -6.05 2.96 7.40
N LEU A 20 -6.26 3.36 6.15
CA LEU A 20 -6.33 2.46 5.01
C LEU A 20 -5.01 1.69 4.80
N CYS A 21 -3.88 2.37 4.94
CA CYS A 21 -2.55 1.74 4.88
C CYS A 21 -2.39 0.64 5.93
N ILE A 22 -2.78 0.92 7.19
CA ILE A 22 -2.77 -0.07 8.27
C ILE A 22 -3.69 -1.25 7.93
N LEU A 23 -4.89 -0.97 7.41
CA LEU A 23 -5.84 -2.00 7.00
C LEU A 23 -5.26 -2.90 5.89
N PHE A 24 -4.59 -2.34 4.89
CA PHE A 24 -3.91 -3.11 3.84
C PHE A 24 -2.81 -4.01 4.40
N CYS A 25 -2.02 -3.54 5.36
CA CYS A 25 -1.02 -4.37 6.05
C CYS A 25 -1.66 -5.53 6.81
N ILE A 26 -2.78 -5.29 7.50
CA ILE A 26 -3.50 -6.35 8.24
C ILE A 26 -4.08 -7.38 7.26
N ILE A 27 -4.79 -6.92 6.22
CA ILE A 27 -5.39 -7.79 5.21
C ILE A 27 -4.33 -8.67 4.55
N SER A 28 -3.20 -8.07 4.15
CA SER A 28 -2.14 -8.82 3.48
C SER A 28 -1.51 -9.87 4.39
N ARG A 29 -1.27 -9.55 5.67
CA ARG A 29 -0.63 -10.51 6.59
C ARG A 29 -1.56 -11.62 7.05
N ALA A 30 -2.84 -11.32 7.23
CA ALA A 30 -3.81 -12.20 7.87
C ALA A 30 -5.15 -12.23 7.09
N PRO A 31 -5.15 -12.84 5.89
CA PRO A 31 -6.33 -12.90 5.02
C PRO A 31 -7.60 -13.41 5.71
N SER A 32 -7.43 -14.39 6.62
CA SER A 32 -8.52 -15.12 7.26
C SER A 32 -9.27 -14.31 8.32
N ILE A 33 -8.75 -13.16 8.78
CA ILE A 33 -9.42 -12.32 9.80
C ILE A 33 -10.80 -11.84 9.29
N PHE A 34 -10.95 -11.67 7.98
CA PHE A 34 -12.20 -11.16 7.39
C PHE A 34 -13.25 -12.25 7.13
N ASP A 35 -12.88 -13.53 7.22
CA ASP A 35 -13.85 -14.63 7.12
C ASP A 35 -14.81 -14.65 8.33
N GLU A 36 -14.39 -14.08 9.46
CA GLU A 36 -15.15 -14.05 10.72
C GLU A 36 -15.83 -12.68 10.97
N LEU A 37 -15.44 -11.63 10.24
CA LEU A 37 -15.97 -10.28 10.41
C LEU A 37 -17.24 -10.06 9.58
N SER A 38 -18.38 -9.97 10.27
CA SER A 38 -19.64 -9.45 9.72
C SER A 38 -19.82 -8.00 10.17
N LEU A 39 -19.72 -7.05 9.24
CA LEU A 39 -19.98 -5.65 9.51
C LEU A 39 -21.37 -5.31 8.96
N ALA A 40 -22.32 -5.00 9.85
CA ALA A 40 -23.70 -4.64 9.50
C ALA A 40 -24.45 -5.66 8.62
N GLY A 41 -24.16 -6.96 8.76
CA GLY A 41 -24.78 -8.03 7.98
C GLY A 41 -24.17 -8.27 6.60
N LEU A 42 -23.23 -7.42 6.18
CA LEU A 42 -22.34 -7.69 5.06
C LEU A 42 -21.19 -8.56 5.56
N LYS A 43 -21.17 -9.83 5.16
CA LYS A 43 -19.96 -10.63 5.26
C LYS A 43 -18.92 -10.00 4.35
N LEU A 44 -17.80 -9.56 4.91
CA LEU A 44 -16.59 -9.21 4.16
C LEU A 44 -15.87 -10.49 3.67
N THR A 45 -16.63 -11.54 3.36
CA THR A 45 -16.16 -12.75 2.71
C THR A 45 -15.69 -12.37 1.32
N ASN A 46 -14.43 -12.70 1.01
CA ASN A 46 -13.78 -12.54 -0.31
C ASN A 46 -12.97 -11.25 -0.52
N VAL A 47 -12.43 -10.62 0.53
CA VAL A 47 -11.31 -9.69 0.32
C VAL A 47 -10.12 -10.48 -0.22
N ASN A 48 -9.78 -10.26 -1.48
CA ASN A 48 -8.68 -10.94 -2.13
C ASN A 48 -7.37 -10.17 -1.85
N VAL A 49 -6.50 -10.80 -1.07
CA VAL A 49 -5.20 -10.25 -0.64
C VAL A 49 -4.29 -9.89 -1.81
N GLY A 50 -4.35 -10.62 -2.93
CA GLY A 50 -3.55 -10.32 -4.11
C GLY A 50 -3.78 -8.91 -4.65
N TRP A 51 -5.04 -8.46 -4.66
CA TRP A 51 -5.37 -7.10 -5.08
C TRP A 51 -4.83 -6.06 -4.10
N VAL A 52 -4.83 -6.34 -2.81
CA VAL A 52 -4.25 -5.43 -1.81
C VAL A 52 -2.73 -5.34 -1.97
N VAL A 53 -2.05 -6.47 -2.17
CA VAL A 53 -0.59 -6.50 -2.29
C VAL A 53 -0.12 -5.88 -3.60
N ILE A 54 -0.86 -6.06 -4.70
CA ILE A 54 -0.47 -5.57 -6.05
C ILE A 54 -1.00 -4.16 -6.33
N LEU A 55 -2.25 -3.84 -5.98
CA LEU A 55 -2.82 -2.51 -6.25
C LEU A 55 -2.72 -1.56 -5.05
N GLY A 56 -2.60 -2.07 -3.83
CA GLY A 56 -2.52 -1.24 -2.63
C GLY A 56 -1.46 -0.14 -2.72
N PRO A 57 -0.22 -0.44 -3.14
CA PRO A 57 0.82 0.57 -3.31
C PRO A 57 0.43 1.66 -4.33
N TRP A 58 -0.20 1.30 -5.44
CA TRP A 58 -0.68 2.31 -6.41
C TRP A 58 -1.79 3.19 -5.83
N ILE A 59 -2.72 2.61 -5.06
CA ILE A 59 -3.80 3.35 -4.38
C ILE A 59 -3.21 4.32 -3.35
N ILE A 60 -2.25 3.86 -2.54
CA ILE A 60 -1.54 4.69 -1.56
C ILE A 60 -0.84 5.86 -2.27
N SER A 61 -0.05 5.55 -3.30
CA SER A 61 0.68 6.53 -4.10
C SER A 61 -0.25 7.56 -4.75
N ALA A 62 -1.36 7.14 -5.35
CA ALA A 62 -2.36 8.05 -5.92
C ALA A 62 -2.99 8.96 -4.85
N GLY A 63 -3.35 8.40 -3.69
CA GLY A 63 -3.87 9.15 -2.56
C GLY A 63 -2.88 10.19 -2.05
N MET A 64 -1.60 9.84 -1.95
CA MET A 64 -0.54 10.75 -1.51
C MET A 64 -0.28 11.88 -2.51
N VAL A 65 -0.33 11.59 -3.82
CA VAL A 65 -0.23 12.62 -4.87
C VAL A 65 -1.40 13.59 -4.77
N TRP A 66 -2.62 13.08 -4.58
CA TRP A 66 -3.81 13.92 -4.39
C TRP A 66 -3.70 14.82 -3.15
N LEU A 67 -3.30 14.26 -2.00
CA LEU A 67 -3.13 15.02 -0.77
C LEU A 67 -2.04 16.07 -0.90
N LEU A 68 -0.94 15.76 -1.60
CA LEU A 68 0.12 16.72 -1.88
C LEU A 68 -0.40 17.88 -2.74
N TYR A 69 -1.15 17.57 -3.80
CA TYR A 69 -1.82 18.58 -4.62
C TYR A 69 -2.74 19.46 -3.78
N TYR A 70 -3.66 18.85 -3.00
CA TYR A 70 -4.59 19.57 -2.14
C TYR A 70 -3.87 20.46 -1.12
N ALA A 71 -2.83 19.95 -0.45
CA ALA A 71 -2.03 20.73 0.48
C ALA A 71 -1.39 21.96 -0.18
N SER A 72 -0.83 21.77 -1.38
CA SER A 72 -0.13 22.84 -2.10
C SER A 72 -1.05 23.92 -2.69
N VAL A 73 -2.24 23.54 -3.15
CA VAL A 73 -3.15 24.44 -3.88
C VAL A 73 -4.24 25.02 -2.97
N VAL A 74 -4.69 24.27 -1.97
CA VAL A 74 -5.87 24.64 -1.15
C VAL A 74 -5.46 25.19 0.22
N VAL A 75 -4.49 24.57 0.89
CA VAL A 75 -4.01 25.05 2.22
C VAL A 75 -2.99 26.17 2.03
N VAL A 76 -2.05 26.02 1.08
CA VAL A 76 -1.06 27.02 0.62
C VAL A 76 -0.01 27.43 1.67
N THR A 77 -0.37 27.48 2.94
CA THR A 77 0.42 28.01 4.04
C THR A 77 0.91 26.90 4.99
N PRO A 78 2.23 26.77 5.17
CA PRO A 78 2.79 25.82 6.12
C PRO A 78 2.35 26.09 7.55
N ALA A 79 2.17 25.05 8.35
CA ALA A 79 1.89 25.18 9.77
C ALA A 79 3.19 25.51 10.54
N GLN A 80 3.14 26.53 11.41
CA GLN A 80 4.22 26.76 12.37
C GLN A 80 4.03 25.85 13.58
N ARG A 81 5.04 25.03 13.87
CA ARG A 81 5.00 24.03 14.94
C ARG A 81 6.28 24.02 15.76
N SER A 82 6.15 23.63 17.03
CA SER A 82 7.30 23.34 17.88
C SER A 82 8.10 22.17 17.31
N ARG A 83 9.38 22.08 17.70
CA ARG A 83 10.28 21.00 17.26
C ARG A 83 9.72 19.60 17.57
N GLY A 84 9.12 19.41 18.74
CA GLY A 84 8.50 18.14 19.14
C GLY A 84 7.31 17.76 18.26
N ALA A 85 6.38 18.70 18.03
CA ALA A 85 5.24 18.47 17.15
C ALA A 85 5.66 18.17 15.71
N ARG A 86 6.73 18.82 15.22
CA ARG A 86 7.29 18.55 13.89
C ARG A 86 7.83 17.13 13.76
N ILE A 87 8.50 16.59 14.78
CA ILE A 87 9.03 15.22 14.77
C ILE A 87 7.88 14.20 14.75
N ALA A 88 6.88 14.38 15.61
CA ALA A 88 5.69 13.51 15.65
C ALA A 88 4.98 13.48 14.28
N MET A 89 4.90 14.64 13.62
CA MET A 89 4.25 14.77 12.32
C MET A 89 5.06 14.15 11.19
N ILE A 90 6.40 14.19 11.25
CA ILE A 90 7.25 13.43 10.33
C ILE A 90 7.06 11.93 10.54
N ALA A 91 6.98 11.44 11.79
CA ALA A 91 6.73 10.02 12.05
C ALA A 91 5.38 9.57 11.48
N LEU A 92 4.32 10.35 11.69
CA LEU A 92 3.00 10.09 11.09
C LEU A 92 3.02 10.19 9.56
N ALA A 93 3.80 11.13 9.01
CA ALA A 93 3.99 11.33 7.57
C ALA A 93 4.62 10.12 6.86
N LEU A 94 5.34 9.26 7.60
CA LEU A 94 6.03 8.10 7.05
C LEU A 94 5.20 6.82 7.07
N ILE A 95 4.03 6.80 7.74
CA ILE A 95 3.16 5.62 7.82
C ILE A 95 2.84 5.03 6.43
N PRO A 96 2.42 5.82 5.43
CA PRO A 96 2.13 5.28 4.09
C PRO A 96 3.34 4.62 3.42
N ALA A 97 4.54 5.20 3.58
CA ALA A 97 5.77 4.64 3.03
C ALA A 97 6.16 3.32 3.71
N ILE A 98 6.00 3.24 5.03
CA ILE A 98 6.23 2.01 5.79
C ILE A 98 5.23 0.92 5.35
N ALA A 99 3.98 1.29 5.11
CA ALA A 99 2.97 0.36 4.61
C ALA A 99 3.31 -0.15 3.20
N GLU A 100 3.76 0.70 2.29
CA GLU A 100 4.21 0.25 0.95
C GLU A 100 5.42 -0.68 1.05
N LEU A 101 6.40 -0.40 1.92
CA LEU A 101 7.52 -1.33 2.16
C LEU A 101 7.03 -2.67 2.70
N PHE A 102 6.04 -2.65 3.60
CA PHE A 102 5.43 -3.87 4.12
C PHE A 102 4.73 -4.66 3.01
N LEU A 103 3.91 -4.01 2.18
CA LEU A 103 3.23 -4.64 1.05
C LEU A 103 4.22 -5.17 0.00
N LEU A 104 5.30 -4.43 -0.29
CA LEU A 104 6.39 -4.90 -1.14
C LEU A 104 7.06 -6.15 -0.57
N ARG A 105 7.30 -6.20 0.75
CA ARG A 105 7.80 -7.42 1.40
C ARG A 105 6.82 -8.58 1.23
N GLN A 106 5.51 -8.34 1.42
CA GLN A 106 4.49 -9.38 1.20
C GLN A 106 4.47 -9.86 -0.24
N LEU A 107 4.60 -8.94 -1.21
CA LEU A 107 4.68 -9.28 -2.63
C LEU A 107 5.89 -10.12 -2.93
N ILE A 108 7.08 -9.72 -2.46
CA ILE A 108 8.32 -10.42 -2.82
C ILE A 108 8.40 -11.76 -2.11
N PHE A 109 8.27 -11.80 -0.78
CA PHE A 109 8.67 -12.98 -0.01
C PHE A 109 7.52 -13.95 0.31
N GLU A 110 6.28 -13.54 0.06
CA GLU A 110 5.09 -14.32 0.38
C GLU A 110 4.30 -14.68 -0.88
N THR A 111 4.95 -14.56 -2.05
CA THR A 111 4.42 -15.06 -3.31
C THR A 111 5.40 -16.00 -4.01
N THR A 112 4.85 -16.98 -4.70
CA THR A 112 5.56 -17.97 -5.51
C THR A 112 4.84 -18.13 -6.84
N GLN A 113 5.30 -19.07 -7.66
CA GLN A 113 4.60 -19.53 -8.86
C GLN A 113 3.75 -20.77 -8.54
N ALA A 114 2.65 -20.94 -9.27
CA ALA A 114 1.82 -22.14 -9.15
C ALA A 114 2.66 -23.42 -9.31
N GLY A 115 2.52 -24.35 -8.36
CA GLY A 115 3.24 -25.62 -8.34
C GLY A 115 4.64 -25.57 -7.73
N ILE A 116 5.14 -24.40 -7.31
CA ILE A 116 6.44 -24.25 -6.64
C ILE A 116 6.21 -23.96 -5.15
N PRO A 117 6.74 -24.78 -4.22
CA PRO A 117 6.72 -24.47 -2.79
C PRO A 117 7.37 -23.12 -2.48
N CYS A 118 6.81 -22.39 -1.50
CA CYS A 118 7.23 -21.02 -1.19
C CYS A 118 8.70 -20.86 -0.76
N ASP A 119 9.27 -21.89 -0.15
CA ASP A 119 10.67 -21.94 0.27
C ASP A 119 11.65 -22.22 -0.89
N GLN A 120 11.12 -22.64 -2.05
CA GLN A 120 11.93 -23.05 -3.21
C GLN A 120 11.90 -22.04 -4.37
N PHE A 121 11.05 -21.02 -4.29
CA PHE A 121 10.98 -19.99 -5.32
C PHE A 121 12.15 -19.02 -5.20
N ASP A 122 12.90 -18.84 -6.28
CA ASP A 122 13.96 -17.83 -6.35
C ASP A 122 13.35 -16.44 -6.55
N HIS A 123 13.16 -15.73 -5.44
CA HIS A 123 12.60 -14.39 -5.41
C HIS A 123 13.41 -13.34 -6.17
N LEU A 124 14.71 -13.58 -6.44
CA LEU A 124 15.51 -12.68 -7.27
C LEU A 124 14.99 -12.61 -8.71
N ARG A 125 14.34 -13.67 -9.19
CA ARG A 125 13.71 -13.70 -10.51
C ARG A 125 12.66 -12.59 -10.68
N LEU A 126 11.99 -12.18 -9.60
CA LEU A 126 11.03 -11.06 -9.66
C LEU A 126 11.69 -9.73 -10.05
N PHE A 127 13.01 -9.60 -9.93
CA PHE A 127 13.76 -8.38 -10.24
C PHE A 127 14.52 -8.43 -11.55
N THR A 128 14.81 -9.63 -12.07
CA THR A 128 15.73 -9.82 -13.20
C THR A 128 15.18 -10.66 -14.34
N ASP A 129 14.15 -11.47 -14.10
CA ASP A 129 13.63 -12.43 -15.08
C ASP A 129 12.48 -11.81 -15.88
N PHE A 130 12.77 -11.44 -17.13
CA PHE A 130 11.80 -10.85 -18.06
C PHE A 130 10.86 -11.88 -18.69
N ASP A 131 11.15 -13.18 -18.58
CA ASP A 131 10.26 -14.23 -19.11
C ASP A 131 8.96 -14.31 -18.30
N LEU A 132 9.03 -13.93 -17.02
CA LEU A 132 7.86 -13.75 -16.15
C LEU A 132 6.96 -12.58 -16.60
N SER A 133 7.48 -11.64 -17.41
CA SER A 133 6.72 -10.52 -17.98
C SER A 133 5.96 -10.88 -19.27
N SER A 134 6.04 -12.12 -19.75
CA SER A 134 5.46 -12.51 -21.04
C SER A 134 3.95 -12.22 -21.13
N ALA A 135 3.38 -12.20 -22.34
CA ALA A 135 2.04 -11.66 -22.63
C ALA A 135 0.87 -12.27 -21.81
N ALA A 136 1.08 -13.41 -21.14
CA ALA A 136 0.11 -14.01 -20.23
C ALA A 136 0.14 -13.40 -18.81
N GLY A 137 1.19 -12.67 -18.45
CA GLY A 137 1.46 -12.17 -17.10
C GLY A 137 1.89 -13.29 -16.14
N TRP A 138 2.67 -12.95 -15.13
CA TRP A 138 2.94 -13.88 -14.03
C TRP A 138 1.79 -13.79 -13.02
N LYS A 139 1.19 -14.93 -12.68
CA LYS A 139 0.11 -15.00 -11.70
C LYS A 139 0.67 -15.47 -10.36
N PRO A 140 0.79 -14.57 -9.36
CA PRO A 140 1.37 -14.91 -8.08
C PRO A 140 0.51 -15.93 -7.33
N HIS A 141 1.19 -16.88 -6.71
CA HIS A 141 0.64 -17.82 -5.75
C HIS A 141 0.98 -17.36 -4.34
N TYR A 142 -0.01 -17.08 -3.51
CA TYR A 142 0.23 -16.54 -2.18
C TYR A 142 0.57 -17.65 -1.19
N CYS A 143 1.59 -17.44 -0.38
CA CYS A 143 2.16 -18.45 0.49
C CYS A 143 1.36 -18.69 1.78
N PHE A 144 0.50 -17.74 2.16
CA PHE A 144 -0.43 -17.93 3.27
C PHE A 144 -1.73 -18.53 2.73
N GLY A 145 -2.25 -19.54 3.44
CA GLY A 145 -3.35 -20.42 3.05
C GLY A 145 -4.66 -19.75 2.62
N LEU A 146 -4.63 -19.07 1.48
CA LEU A 146 -5.79 -18.57 0.77
C LEU A 146 -6.63 -19.74 0.29
N LYS A 147 -7.94 -19.53 0.22
CA LYS A 147 -8.84 -20.51 -0.39
C LYS A 147 -8.50 -20.64 -1.89
N PRO A 148 -8.68 -21.83 -2.50
CA PRO A 148 -8.40 -22.04 -3.93
C PRO A 148 -9.05 -20.99 -4.84
N GLU A 149 -10.29 -20.60 -4.55
CA GLU A 149 -11.03 -19.58 -5.31
C GLU A 149 -10.35 -18.19 -5.26
N GLN A 150 -9.80 -17.81 -4.11
CA GLN A 150 -9.07 -16.54 -3.96
C GLN A 150 -7.72 -16.59 -4.68
N GLN A 151 -7.09 -17.76 -4.66
CA GLN A 151 -5.83 -18.02 -5.33
C GLN A 151 -5.97 -17.98 -6.87
N GLU A 152 -7.09 -18.46 -7.40
CA GLU A 152 -7.45 -18.32 -8.81
C GLU A 152 -7.85 -16.90 -9.19
N ALA A 153 -8.33 -16.09 -8.25
CA ALA A 153 -8.69 -14.70 -8.51
C ALA A 153 -7.50 -13.71 -8.37
N MET A 154 -6.29 -14.19 -8.09
CA MET A 154 -5.09 -13.34 -7.96
C MET A 154 -4.84 -12.56 -9.26
N PRO A 155 -4.62 -11.23 -9.19
CA PRO A 155 -4.33 -10.44 -10.37
C PRO A 155 -2.95 -10.76 -10.94
N HIS A 156 -2.81 -10.61 -12.26
CA HIS A 156 -1.52 -10.76 -12.92
C HIS A 156 -0.57 -9.64 -12.48
N PHE A 157 0.68 -10.02 -12.27
CA PHE A 157 1.80 -9.15 -11.96
C PHE A 157 2.86 -9.32 -13.05
N TYR A 158 3.53 -8.21 -13.40
CA TYR A 158 4.43 -8.15 -14.55
C TYR A 158 5.85 -7.77 -14.09
N PRO A 159 6.57 -8.70 -13.43
CA PRO A 159 7.98 -8.51 -13.09
C PRO A 159 8.85 -8.57 -14.37
N PRO A 160 10.00 -7.89 -14.42
CA PRO A 160 10.59 -7.11 -13.33
C PRO A 160 10.10 -5.66 -13.27
N TYR A 161 9.42 -5.16 -14.31
CA TYR A 161 9.01 -3.76 -14.42
C TYR A 161 8.14 -3.31 -13.24
N GLN A 162 7.10 -4.08 -12.91
CA GLN A 162 6.25 -3.74 -11.78
C GLN A 162 6.98 -3.90 -10.44
N THR A 163 7.87 -4.88 -10.30
CA THR A 163 8.68 -5.04 -9.08
C THR A 163 9.51 -3.79 -8.81
N TRP A 164 10.25 -3.30 -9.81
CA TRP A 164 11.02 -2.07 -9.67
C TRP A 164 10.17 -0.83 -9.43
N ALA A 165 8.98 -0.76 -10.04
CA ALA A 165 8.03 0.31 -9.72
C ALA A 165 7.67 0.29 -8.23
N HIS A 166 7.31 -0.88 -7.68
CA HIS A 166 6.95 -1.02 -6.26
C HIS A 166 8.13 -0.77 -5.31
N VAL A 167 9.38 -0.96 -5.75
CA VAL A 167 10.57 -0.56 -4.98
C VAL A 167 10.69 0.96 -4.91
N ILE A 168 10.33 1.68 -5.98
CA ILE A 168 10.45 3.14 -6.06
C ILE A 168 9.31 3.84 -5.29
N LEU A 169 8.09 3.31 -5.31
CA LEU A 169 6.90 3.94 -4.72
C LEU A 169 7.10 4.38 -3.25
N PRO A 170 7.64 3.56 -2.32
CA PRO A 170 7.79 3.95 -0.92
C PRO A 170 8.62 5.21 -0.72
N PHE A 171 9.64 5.43 -1.57
CA PHE A 171 10.48 6.61 -1.52
C PHE A 171 9.71 7.86 -1.99
N LEU A 172 8.93 7.72 -3.07
CA LEU A 172 8.07 8.80 -3.57
C LEU A 172 7.00 9.18 -2.54
N VAL A 173 6.35 8.17 -1.96
CA VAL A 173 5.34 8.34 -0.93
C VAL A 173 5.92 8.96 0.34
N GLY A 174 7.09 8.50 0.79
CA GLY A 174 7.78 9.09 1.94
C GLY A 174 8.13 10.56 1.72
N ALA A 175 8.64 10.89 0.52
CA ALA A 175 8.93 12.27 0.14
C ALA A 175 7.66 13.14 0.09
N ALA A 176 6.56 12.62 -0.47
CA ALA A 176 5.26 13.29 -0.49
C ALA A 176 4.72 13.52 0.93
N GLY A 177 4.79 12.51 1.81
CA GLY A 177 4.37 12.61 3.20
C GLY A 177 5.13 13.68 3.96
N ILE A 178 6.47 13.71 3.85
CA ILE A 178 7.29 14.75 4.49
C ILE A 178 6.90 16.16 3.99
N ARG A 179 6.56 16.30 2.71
CA ARG A 179 6.10 17.58 2.14
C ARG A 179 4.72 17.96 2.66
N ILE A 180 3.76 17.03 2.68
CA ILE A 180 2.40 17.23 3.23
C ILE A 180 2.47 17.60 4.71
N GLY A 181 3.35 16.96 5.48
CA GLY A 181 3.54 17.23 6.91
C GLY A 181 3.97 18.65 7.25
N ARG A 182 4.38 19.46 6.26
CA ARG A 182 4.63 20.90 6.43
C ARG A 182 3.34 21.73 6.46
N PHE A 183 2.25 21.23 5.88
CA PHE A 183 0.96 21.91 5.75
C PHE A 183 -0.06 21.46 6.80
N LEU A 184 0.02 20.18 7.20
CA LEU A 184 -0.58 19.68 8.43
C LEU A 184 -0.05 20.50 9.60
#